data_AF-A0A382Z0I0-F1
#
_entry.id   AF-A0A382Z0I0-F1
#
_cell.length_a   1.000
_cell.length_b   1.000
_cell.length_c   1.000
_cell.angle_alpha   90.00
_cell.angle_beta   90.00
_cell.angle_gamma   90.00
#
_symmetry.space_group_name_H-M   'P 1'
#
loop_
_entity.id
_entity.type
_entity.pdbx_description
1 polymer ?
#
loop_
_entity_poly.entity_id
_entity_poly.type
_entity_poly.pdbx_seq_one_letter_code
_entity_poly.pdbx_strand_id
1 'polypeptide(L)'
;MAKATDLDDNTRFAMPVRNLISLVIAVALGVWAYFGVIERLNKIETQAILVQSDLTKNTEFRIKWPRGDLGTTPADSEQFMLIEHLAGQLENLSSNIETGKAPFDQQQALTLEFYEKRISALETRLELVRDAIASLKANGGNNQ
;
A
#
# COMPACT_ATOMS: atom_id res chain seq x y z
N MET A 1 16.73 83.50 3.01
CA MET A 1 15.47 83.31 3.75
C MET A 1 14.44 82.75 2.78
N ALA A 2 14.14 81.46 2.87
CA ALA A 2 13.18 80.80 1.97
C ALA A 2 11.77 81.13 2.45
N LYS A 3 10.98 81.75 1.58
CA LYS A 3 9.58 82.11 1.84
C LYS A 3 8.77 80.81 1.93
N ALA A 4 8.12 80.58 3.07
CA ALA A 4 7.17 79.48 3.22
C ALA A 4 6.04 79.68 2.20
N THR A 5 5.82 78.66 1.37
CA THR A 5 4.68 78.62 0.46
C THR A 5 3.46 78.30 1.32
N ASP A 6 2.68 79.32 1.66
CA ASP A 6 1.38 79.13 2.29
C ASP A 6 0.47 78.40 1.29
N LEU A 7 0.24 77.10 1.52
CA LEU A 7 -0.83 76.38 0.82
C LEU A 7 -2.16 76.88 1.38
N ASP A 8 -2.94 77.53 0.53
CA ASP A 8 -4.30 77.98 0.83
C ASP A 8 -5.25 76.77 0.91
N ASP A 9 -5.64 76.40 2.13
CA ASP A 9 -6.63 75.35 2.46
C ASP A 9 -8.05 75.68 1.95
N ASN A 10 -8.27 76.88 1.41
CA ASN A 10 -9.57 77.34 0.94
C ASN A 10 -9.76 77.18 -0.58
N THR A 11 -8.98 76.30 -1.23
CA THR A 11 -9.28 75.85 -2.60
C THR A 11 -10.62 75.10 -2.60
N ARG A 12 -11.71 75.85 -2.74
CA ARG A 12 -13.04 75.31 -2.98
C ARG A 12 -12.94 74.54 -4.29
N PHE A 13 -13.00 73.22 -4.22
CA PHE A 13 -13.05 72.33 -5.38
C PHE A 13 -14.10 72.89 -6.36
N ALA A 14 -13.63 73.52 -7.45
CA ALA A 14 -14.50 74.21 -8.41
C ALA A 14 -15.22 73.22 -9.35
N MET A 15 -15.15 71.92 -9.06
CA MET A 15 -15.81 70.88 -9.83
C MET A 15 -17.05 70.35 -9.09
N PRO A 16 -18.12 69.98 -9.82
CA PRO A 16 -19.28 69.35 -9.22
C PRO A 16 -18.87 68.09 -8.45
N VAL A 17 -19.32 67.96 -7.20
CA VAL A 17 -19.02 66.83 -6.30
C VAL A 17 -19.34 65.47 -6.95
N ARG A 18 -20.34 65.42 -7.85
CA ARG A 18 -20.68 64.23 -8.64
C ARG A 18 -19.52 63.73 -9.51
N ASN A 19 -18.72 64.63 -10.09
CA ASN A 19 -17.56 64.25 -10.89
C ASN A 19 -16.45 63.65 -10.02
N LEU A 20 -16.18 64.27 -8.87
CA LEU A 20 -15.21 63.77 -7.88
C LEU A 20 -15.60 62.38 -7.37
N ILE A 21 -16.88 62.18 -7.01
CA ILE A 21 -17.38 60.87 -6.59
C ILE A 21 -17.23 59.84 -7.70
N SER A 22 -17.52 60.20 -8.96
CA SER A 22 -17.35 59.28 -10.09
C SER A 22 -15.90 58.85 -10.28
N LEU A 23 -14.96 59.78 -10.09
CA LEU A 23 -13.53 59.51 -10.21
C LEU A 23 -13.05 58.60 -9.09
N VAL A 24 -13.49 58.84 -7.85
CA VAL A 24 -13.16 57.97 -6.70
C VAL A 24 -13.71 56.56 -6.89
N ILE A 25 -14.95 56.41 -7.36
CA ILE A 25 -15.55 55.10 -7.65
C ILE A 25 -14.80 54.39 -8.79
N ALA A 26 -14.45 55.11 -9.86
CA ALA A 26 -13.69 54.54 -10.97
C ALA A 26 -12.30 54.04 -10.53
N VAL A 27 -11.59 54.81 -9.71
CA VAL A 27 -10.29 54.40 -9.15
C VAL A 27 -10.45 53.21 -8.20
N ALA A 28 -11.48 53.20 -7.34
CA ALA A 28 -11.73 52.11 -6.41
C ALA A 28 -12.00 50.78 -7.14
N LEU A 29 -12.82 50.79 -8.20
CA LEU A 29 -13.07 49.61 -9.03
C LEU A 29 -11.82 49.17 -9.80
N GLY A 30 -11.01 50.11 -10.29
CA GLY A 30 -9.74 49.82 -10.94
C GLY A 30 -8.75 49.10 -10.02
N VAL A 31 -8.61 49.59 -8.79
CA VAL A 31 -7.74 48.98 -7.78
C VAL A 31 -8.25 47.59 -7.38
N TRP A 32 -9.57 47.43 -7.18
CA TRP A 32 -10.17 46.13 -6.88
C TRP A 32 -9.94 45.10 -7.99
N ALA A 33 -10.17 45.48 -9.26
CA ALA A 33 -9.94 44.61 -10.40
C ALA A 33 -8.47 44.25 -10.56
N TYR A 34 -7.56 45.22 -10.40
CA TYR A 34 -6.12 45.01 -10.48
C TYR A 34 -5.61 43.98 -9.45
N PHE A 35 -6.00 44.15 -8.17
CA PHE A 35 -5.62 43.19 -7.14
C PHE A 35 -6.23 41.80 -7.35
N GLY A 36 -7.49 41.73 -7.79
CA GLY A 36 -8.14 40.44 -8.08
C GLY A 36 -7.47 39.68 -9.24
N VAL A 37 -7.01 40.39 -10.27
CA VAL A 37 -6.26 39.79 -11.39
C VAL A 37 -4.88 39.33 -10.94
N ILE A 38 -4.15 40.15 -10.17
CA ILE A 38 -2.80 39.80 -9.70
C ILE A 38 -2.82 38.59 -8.78
N GLU A 39 -3.77 38.52 -7.85
CA GLU A 39 -3.86 37.37 -6.94
C GLU A 39 -4.07 36.06 -7.73
N ARG A 40 -4.93 36.08 -8.75
CA ARG A 40 -5.15 34.93 -9.62
C ARG A 40 -3.92 34.59 -10.45
N LEU A 41 -3.23 35.60 -10.98
CA LEU A 41 -2.01 35.40 -11.76
C LEU A 41 -0.93 34.73 -10.92
N ASN A 42 -0.69 35.21 -9.70
CA ASN A 42 0.28 34.63 -8.78
C ASN A 42 -0.05 33.17 -8.42
N LYS A 43 -1.34 32.84 -8.25
CA LYS A 43 -1.79 31.46 -8.01
C LYS A 43 -1.51 30.55 -9.20
N ILE A 44 -1.80 31.02 -10.41
CA ILE A 44 -1.56 30.26 -11.65
C ILE A 44 -0.05 30.06 -11.86
N GLU A 45 0.75 31.09 -11.65
CA GLU A 45 2.21 31.01 -11.79
C GLU A 45 2.81 30.01 -10.80
N THR A 46 2.39 30.05 -9.54
CA THR A 46 2.81 29.06 -8.52
C THR A 46 2.43 27.64 -8.93
N GLN A 47 1.20 27.43 -9.42
CA GLN A 47 0.75 26.12 -9.90
C GLN A 47 1.57 25.64 -11.11
N ALA A 48 1.85 26.53 -12.06
CA ALA A 48 2.65 26.21 -13.23
C ALA A 48 4.07 25.77 -12.84
N ILE A 49 4.71 26.47 -11.89
CA ILE A 49 6.02 26.10 -11.35
C ILE A 49 5.96 24.71 -10.69
N LEU A 50 4.93 24.45 -9.88
CA LEU A 50 4.77 23.16 -9.21
C LEU A 50 4.62 22.03 -10.22
N VAL A 51 3.75 22.20 -11.21
CA VAL A 51 3.54 21.22 -12.31
C VAL A 51 4.82 20.99 -13.10
N GLN A 52 5.56 22.05 -13.43
CA GLN A 52 6.85 21.92 -14.12
C GLN A 52 7.86 21.12 -13.29
N SER A 53 7.89 21.36 -11.97
CA SER A 53 8.75 20.62 -11.05
C SER A 53 8.37 19.14 -10.98
N ASP A 54 7.07 18.83 -10.97
CA ASP A 54 6.56 17.45 -10.93
C ASP A 54 6.85 16.70 -12.23
N LEU A 55 6.69 17.35 -13.38
CA LEU A 55 7.05 16.77 -14.68
C LEU A 55 8.55 16.48 -14.78
N THR A 56 9.38 17.37 -14.23
CA THR A 56 10.83 17.21 -14.21
C THR A 56 11.24 16.03 -13.33
N LYS A 57 10.73 15.98 -12.10
CA LYS A 57 10.95 14.86 -11.17
C LYS A 57 10.41 13.54 -11.71
N ASN A 58 9.26 13.53 -12.37
CA ASN A 58 8.69 12.32 -12.98
C ASN A 58 9.56 11.82 -14.14
N THR A 59 10.02 12.74 -14.99
CA THR A 59 10.94 12.41 -16.09
C THR A 59 12.26 11.88 -15.54
N GLU A 60 12.80 12.53 -14.51
CA GLU A 60 14.00 12.07 -13.80
C GLU A 60 13.82 10.69 -13.20
N PHE A 61 12.70 10.44 -12.50
CA PHE A 61 12.34 9.14 -11.96
C PHE A 61 12.31 8.08 -13.05
N ARG A 62 11.56 8.31 -14.13
CA ARG A 62 11.41 7.37 -15.24
C ARG A 62 12.75 7.01 -15.91
N ILE A 63 13.68 7.95 -16.00
CA ILE A 63 14.97 7.74 -16.67
C ILE A 63 16.01 7.15 -15.71
N LYS A 64 16.10 7.65 -14.48
CA LYS A 64 17.12 7.23 -13.51
C LYS A 64 16.74 5.96 -12.76
N TRP A 65 15.45 5.66 -12.58
CA TRP A 65 15.00 4.48 -11.81
C TRP A 65 15.46 3.16 -12.44
N PRO A 66 15.26 2.92 -13.75
CA PRO A 66 15.77 1.69 -14.37
C PRO A 66 17.29 1.62 -14.43
N ARG A 67 17.99 2.77 -14.28
CA ARG A 67 19.45 2.87 -14.33
C ARG A 67 20.12 2.74 -12.96
N GLY A 68 19.37 2.81 -11.86
CA GLY A 68 19.91 2.75 -10.51
C GLY A 68 20.58 4.05 -10.03
N ASP A 69 20.54 5.13 -10.82
CA ASP A 69 21.20 6.42 -10.49
C ASP A 69 20.50 7.21 -9.35
N LEU A 70 19.29 6.80 -8.95
CA LEU A 70 18.51 7.43 -7.87
C LEU A 70 18.88 6.94 -6.47
N GLY A 71 19.76 5.93 -6.38
CA GLY A 71 20.02 5.21 -5.14
C GLY A 71 18.80 4.41 -4.67
N THR A 72 18.92 3.76 -3.51
CA THR A 72 17.81 3.06 -2.88
C THR A 72 16.92 4.08 -2.17
N THR A 73 15.75 4.38 -2.74
CA THR A 73 14.76 5.16 -1.99
C THR A 73 14.37 4.39 -0.70
N PRO A 74 14.06 5.05 0.43
CA PRO A 74 13.74 4.35 1.67
C PRO A 74 12.63 3.31 1.54
N ALA A 75 11.60 3.61 0.72
CA ALA A 75 10.52 2.68 0.40
C ALA A 75 10.98 1.44 -0.38
N ASP A 76 12.04 1.57 -1.19
CA ASP A 76 12.66 0.47 -1.92
C ASP A 76 13.46 -0.42 -0.97
N SER A 77 14.17 0.16 -0.01
CA SER A 77 14.86 -0.59 1.06
C SER A 77 13.89 -1.43 1.91
N GLU A 78 12.73 -0.87 2.26
CA GLU A 78 11.68 -1.63 2.96
C GLU A 78 11.09 -2.74 2.08
N GLN A 79 10.84 -2.47 0.79
CA GLN A 79 10.35 -3.49 -0.15
C GLN A 79 11.36 -4.62 -0.33
N PHE A 80 12.65 -4.33 -0.47
CA PHE A 80 13.69 -5.35 -0.55
C PHE A 80 13.73 -6.22 0.72
N MET A 81 13.57 -5.63 1.91
CA MET A 81 13.50 -6.40 3.16
C MET A 81 12.28 -7.34 3.19
N LEU A 82 11.12 -6.87 2.73
CA LEU A 82 9.91 -7.69 2.64
C LEU A 82 10.06 -8.81 1.61
N ILE A 83 10.66 -8.53 0.46
CA ILE A 83 10.94 -9.53 -0.59
C ILE A 83 11.88 -10.60 -0.05
N GLU A 84 12.94 -10.21 0.66
CA GLU A 84 13.88 -11.14 1.28
C GLU A 84 13.18 -12.04 2.31
N HIS A 85 12.34 -11.45 3.16
CA HIS A 85 11.54 -12.20 4.12
C HIS A 85 10.55 -13.17 3.44
N LEU A 86 9.96 -12.80 2.31
CA LEU A 86 9.09 -13.68 1.53
C LEU A 86 9.88 -14.80 0.84
N ALA A 87 11.07 -14.51 0.33
CA ALA A 87 11.96 -15.50 -0.27
C ALA A 87 12.35 -16.56 0.77
N GLY A 88 12.75 -16.15 1.97
CA GLY A 88 13.06 -17.07 3.07
C GLY A 88 11.85 -17.91 3.51
N GLN A 89 10.64 -17.33 3.52
CA GLN A 89 9.42 -18.12 3.78
C GLN A 89 9.13 -19.13 2.67
N LEU A 90 9.33 -18.77 1.40
CA LEU A 90 9.18 -19.69 0.28
C LEU A 90 10.19 -20.83 0.33
N GLU A 91 11.44 -20.54 0.69
CA GLU A 91 12.47 -21.57 0.84
C GLU A 91 12.15 -22.52 2.01
N ASN A 92 11.70 -22.00 3.15
CA ASN A 92 11.21 -22.82 4.25
C ASN A 92 10.01 -23.69 3.84
N LEU A 93 9.08 -23.15 3.06
CA LEU A 93 7.95 -23.90 2.53
C LEU A 93 8.43 -25.02 1.57
N SER A 94 9.36 -24.70 0.67
CA SER A 94 9.97 -25.68 -0.25
C SER A 94 10.67 -26.80 0.52
N SER A 95 11.47 -26.46 1.52
CA SER A 95 12.17 -27.41 2.39
C SER A 95 11.21 -28.31 3.15
N ASN A 96 10.11 -27.77 3.68
CA ASN A 96 9.08 -28.55 4.36
C ASN A 96 8.35 -29.53 3.41
N ILE A 97 8.16 -29.13 2.14
CA ILE A 97 7.59 -29.98 1.10
C ILE A 97 8.57 -31.09 0.72
N GLU A 98 9.84 -30.76 0.43
CA GLU A 98 10.87 -31.74 0.05
C GLU A 98 11.16 -32.77 1.14
N THR A 99 11.17 -32.33 2.40
CA THR A 99 11.39 -33.24 3.55
C THR A 99 10.14 -34.05 3.92
N GLY A 100 9.02 -33.90 3.22
CA GLY A 100 7.75 -34.60 3.53
C GLY A 100 7.21 -34.25 4.92
N LYS A 101 7.66 -33.13 5.49
CA LYS A 101 7.26 -32.61 6.78
C LYS A 101 6.19 -31.55 6.67
N ALA A 102 5.54 -31.43 5.51
CA ALA A 102 4.38 -30.57 5.37
C ALA A 102 3.38 -30.92 6.50
N PRO A 103 2.75 -29.93 7.15
CA PRO A 103 1.85 -30.18 8.29
C PRO A 103 0.78 -31.22 7.99
N PHE A 104 0.32 -31.29 6.74
CA PHE A 104 -0.65 -32.25 6.26
C PHE A 104 -0.08 -33.65 6.07
N ASP A 105 1.20 -33.78 5.71
CA ASP A 105 1.85 -35.08 5.49
C ASP A 105 2.20 -35.77 6.81
N GLN A 106 2.62 -34.99 7.82
CA GLN A 106 2.85 -35.52 9.18
C GLN A 106 1.56 -36.06 9.79
N GLN A 107 0.45 -35.35 9.61
CA GLN A 107 -0.87 -35.81 10.07
C GLN A 107 -1.32 -37.06 9.32
N GLN A 108 -1.13 -37.10 7.99
CA GLN A 108 -1.42 -38.28 7.19
C GLN A 108 -0.60 -39.49 7.64
N ALA A 109 0.70 -39.34 7.88
CA ALA A 109 1.57 -40.39 8.40
C ALA A 109 1.09 -40.94 9.75
N LEU A 110 0.74 -40.07 10.70
CA LEU A 110 0.17 -40.46 12.00
C LEU A 110 -1.17 -41.21 11.86
N THR A 111 -2.04 -40.76 10.95
CA THR A 111 -3.31 -41.46 10.69
C THR A 111 -3.10 -42.82 10.05
N LEU A 112 -2.11 -42.94 9.15
CA LEU A 112 -1.76 -44.20 8.51
C LEU A 112 -1.18 -45.20 9.52
N GLU A 113 -0.29 -44.75 10.40
CA GLU A 113 0.25 -45.56 11.51
C GLU A 113 -0.88 -46.04 12.45
N PHE A 114 -1.84 -45.16 12.76
CA PHE A 114 -3.00 -45.53 13.56
C PHE A 114 -3.87 -46.61 12.86
N TYR A 115 -4.08 -46.49 11.55
CA TYR A 115 -4.79 -47.51 10.78
C TYR A 115 -4.01 -48.82 10.70
N GLU A 116 -2.70 -48.78 10.47
CA GLU A 116 -1.81 -49.95 10.46
C GLU A 116 -1.93 -50.74 11.77
N LYS A 117 -1.81 -50.06 12.91
CA LYS A 117 -1.95 -50.69 14.24
C LYS A 117 -3.32 -51.34 14.45
N ARG A 118 -4.38 -50.69 13.95
CA ARG A 118 -5.74 -51.25 14.03
C ARG A 118 -5.92 -52.45 13.12
N ILE A 119 -5.37 -52.43 11.92
CA ILE A 119 -5.40 -53.55 10.98
C ILE A 119 -4.65 -54.75 11.56
N SER A 120 -3.43 -54.54 12.07
CA SER A 120 -2.65 -55.60 12.73
C SER A 120 -3.41 -56.24 13.90
N ALA A 121 -4.05 -55.43 14.75
CA ALA A 121 -4.88 -55.96 15.84
C ALA A 121 -6.12 -56.74 15.35
N LEU A 122 -6.71 -56.35 14.21
CA LEU A 122 -7.80 -57.08 13.58
C LEU A 122 -7.33 -58.41 12.98
N GLU A 123 -6.15 -58.45 12.35
CA GLU A 123 -5.54 -59.66 11.82
C GLU A 123 -5.27 -60.69 12.93
N THR A 124 -4.67 -60.27 14.06
CA THR A 124 -4.46 -61.16 15.20
C THR A 124 -5.78 -61.72 15.75
N ARG A 125 -6.82 -60.90 15.84
CA ARG A 125 -8.16 -61.37 16.27
C ARG A 125 -8.77 -62.34 15.27
N LEU A 126 -8.56 -62.11 13.97
CA LEU A 126 -9.04 -63.01 12.92
C LEU A 126 -8.37 -64.38 12.99
N GLU A 127 -7.06 -64.44 13.26
CA GLU A 127 -6.33 -65.69 13.49
C GLU A 127 -6.92 -66.47 14.68
N LEU A 128 -7.15 -65.80 15.81
CA LEU A 128 -7.77 -66.45 16.99
C LEU A 128 -9.17 -67.00 16.69
N VAL A 129 -9.99 -66.25 15.93
CA VAL A 129 -11.32 -66.73 15.51
C VAL A 129 -11.20 -67.92 14.56
N ARG A 130 -10.24 -67.89 13.63
CA ARG A 130 -9.97 -69.00 12.72
C ARG A 130 -9.57 -70.26 13.48
N ASP A 131 -8.69 -70.15 14.48
CA ASP A 131 -8.27 -71.27 15.31
C ASP A 131 -9.40 -71.81 16.19
N ALA A 132 -10.25 -70.92 16.73
CA ALA A 132 -11.46 -71.31 17.44
C ALA A 132 -12.43 -72.09 16.53
N ILE A 133 -12.61 -71.66 15.27
CA ILE A 133 -13.45 -72.39 14.30
C ILE A 133 -12.81 -73.74 13.92
N ALA A 134 -11.49 -73.78 13.73
CA ALA A 134 -10.77 -75.01 13.41
C ALA A 134 -10.89 -76.04 14.53
N SER A 135 -10.71 -75.62 15.80
CA SER A 135 -10.88 -76.49 16.96
C SER A 135 -12.34 -76.95 17.16
N LEU A 136 -13.33 -76.08 16.92
CA LEU A 136 -14.75 -76.46 16.93
C LEU A 136 -15.07 -77.50 15.85
N LYS A 137 -14.55 -77.33 14.63
CA LYS A 137 -14.75 -78.29 13.53
C LYS A 137 -14.06 -79.64 13.81
N ALA A 138 -12.87 -79.62 14.42
CA ALA A 138 -12.19 -80.84 14.85
C ALA A 138 -12.97 -81.60 15.94
N ASN A 139 -13.59 -80.90 16.88
CA ASN A 139 -14.42 -81.50 17.93
C ASN A 139 -15.82 -81.93 17.44
N GLY A 140 -16.34 -81.32 16.37
CA GLY A 140 -17.63 -81.65 15.77
C GLY A 140 -17.64 -82.89 14.86
N GLY A 141 -16.47 -83.52 14.60
CA GLY A 141 -16.33 -84.70 13.75
C GLY A 141 -16.54 -86.06 14.45
N ASN A 142 -16.80 -86.09 15.76
CA ASN A 142 -16.92 -87.32 16.56
C ASN A 142 -18.37 -87.76 16.86
N ASN A 143 -19.35 -87.28 16.09
CA ASN A 143 -20.75 -87.72 16.21
C ASN A 143 -21.32 -88.13 14.84
N GLN A 144 -20.74 -89.16 14.21
CA GLN A 144 -21.41 -90.22 13.43
C GLN A 144 -20.53 -91.46 13.38
#